data_AF-A0A0A6PA79-F1
#
_entry.id   AF-A0A0A6PA79-F1
#
_cell.length_a   1.000
_cell.length_b   1.000
_cell.length_c   1.000
_cell.angle_alpha   90.00
_cell.angle_beta   90.00
_cell.angle_gamma   90.00
#
_symmetry.space_group_name_H-M   'P 1'
#
loop_
_entity.id
_entity.type
_entity.pdbx_description
1 polymer ?
#
loop_
_entity_poly.entity_id
_entity_poly.type
_entity_poly.pdbx_seq_one_letter_code
_entity_poly.pdbx_strand_id
1 'polypeptide(L)'
;MGDKGRDRHRQVNDLRRVFDKQVDIHSTMITEVMTAPCKTLGAKSLAVDALSLMQSHKITVLLVIDEQDNLIGVLHMHDLLRARVV
;
A
#
# COMPACT_ATOMS: atom_id res chain seq x y z
N MET A 1 -2.42 -0.55 -32.00
CA MET A 1 -2.38 -1.84 -31.29
C MET A 1 -1.09 -1.87 -30.49
N GLY A 2 -1.11 -1.34 -29.27
CA GLY A 2 0.08 -1.16 -28.42
C GLY A 2 -0.16 -1.81 -27.08
N ASP A 3 0.66 -2.80 -26.79
CA ASP A 3 0.74 -3.69 -25.63
C ASP A 3 0.26 -3.07 -24.31
N LYS A 4 -0.85 -3.60 -23.76
CA LYS A 4 -1.28 -3.39 -22.37
C LYS A 4 -0.30 -4.17 -21.48
N GLY A 5 0.83 -3.52 -21.19
CA GLY A 5 1.82 -3.98 -20.23
C GLY A 5 1.12 -4.35 -18.92
N ARG A 6 1.29 -5.61 -18.53
CA ARG A 6 0.69 -6.23 -17.34
C ARG A 6 1.03 -5.43 -16.08
N ASP A 7 0.09 -4.61 -15.61
CA ASP A 7 0.07 -4.07 -14.26
C ASP A 7 -0.10 -5.23 -13.28
N ARG A 8 1.03 -5.83 -12.90
CA ARG A 8 1.12 -6.71 -11.75
C ARG A 8 0.94 -5.84 -10.53
N HIS A 9 -0.32 -5.69 -10.11
CA HIS A 9 -0.74 -5.12 -8.84
C HIS A 9 0.09 -5.73 -7.70
N ARG A 10 1.15 -5.03 -7.28
CA ARG A 10 1.99 -5.45 -6.16
C ARG A 10 1.33 -4.96 -4.89
N GLN A 11 0.56 -5.84 -4.27
CA GLN A 11 0.19 -5.72 -2.86
C GLN A 11 1.45 -5.83 -2.01
N VAL A 12 1.43 -5.22 -0.82
CA VAL A 12 2.39 -5.50 0.25
C VAL A 12 2.56 -7.01 0.33
N ASN A 13 3.78 -7.49 0.12
CA ASN A 13 4.08 -8.90 0.26
C ASN A 13 3.78 -9.27 1.71
N ASP A 14 2.67 -9.95 1.96
CA ASP A 14 2.32 -10.40 3.29
C ASP A 14 3.41 -11.35 3.79
N LEU A 15 3.65 -11.38 5.10
CA LEU A 15 4.66 -12.26 5.68
C LEU A 15 4.47 -13.69 5.18
N ARG A 16 3.22 -14.14 5.04
CA ARG A 16 2.84 -15.44 4.48
C ARG A 16 3.51 -15.72 3.13
N ARG A 17 3.48 -14.80 2.15
CA ARG A 17 4.16 -14.97 0.86
C ARG A 17 5.69 -14.92 0.95
N VAL A 18 6.25 -14.26 1.96
CA VAL A 18 7.70 -14.27 2.22
C VAL A 18 8.11 -15.62 2.83
N PHE A 19 7.31 -16.17 3.74
CA PHE A 19 7.50 -17.50 4.31
C PHE A 19 7.46 -18.61 3.25
N ASP A 20 6.54 -18.52 2.28
CA ASP A 20 6.44 -19.47 1.17
C ASP A 20 7.72 -19.54 0.31
N LYS A 21 8.59 -18.52 0.37
CA LYS A 21 9.83 -18.44 -0.40
C LYS A 21 11.05 -19.01 0.33
N GLN A 22 10.88 -19.70 1.47
CA GLN A 22 11.97 -20.24 2.30
C GLN A 22 13.04 -19.20 2.65
N VAL A 23 12.62 -17.95 2.82
CA VAL A 23 13.50 -16.85 3.18
C VAL A 23 13.84 -16.96 4.67
N ASP A 24 15.12 -16.84 5.03
CA ASP A 24 15.52 -16.76 6.43
C ASP A 24 15.12 -15.40 7.00
N ILE A 25 14.06 -15.40 7.80
CA ILE A 25 13.48 -14.20 8.41
C ILE A 25 14.40 -13.52 9.43
N HIS A 26 15.41 -14.23 9.94
CA HIS A 26 16.33 -13.69 10.93
C HIS A 26 17.49 -12.91 10.29
N SER A 27 17.84 -13.22 9.04
CA SER A 27 18.97 -12.61 8.34
C SER A 27 18.59 -11.73 7.16
N THR A 28 17.42 -11.95 6.55
CA THR A 28 17.01 -11.20 5.35
C THR A 28 16.62 -9.78 5.68
N MET A 29 17.17 -8.80 4.95
CA MET A 29 16.80 -7.41 5.15
C MET A 29 15.37 -7.15 4.68
N ILE A 30 14.63 -6.32 5.42
CA ILE A 30 13.26 -5.93 5.04
C ILE A 30 13.21 -5.28 3.65
N THR A 31 14.27 -4.57 3.26
CA THR A 31 14.43 -3.93 1.95
C THR A 31 14.41 -4.92 0.79
N GLU A 32 14.79 -6.18 1.02
CA GLU A 32 14.82 -7.23 0.00
C GLU A 32 13.45 -7.85 -0.26
N VAL A 33 12.55 -7.79 0.73
CA VAL A 33 11.24 -8.45 0.69
C VAL A 33 10.06 -7.49 0.69
N MET A 34 10.27 -6.22 1.06
CA MET A 34 9.24 -5.19 1.06
C MET A 34 8.77 -4.87 -0.35
N THR A 35 7.51 -4.44 -0.45
CA THR A 35 6.96 -3.95 -1.72
C THR A 35 7.18 -2.45 -1.83
N ALA A 36 8.13 -2.06 -2.69
CA ALA A 36 8.41 -0.67 -3.02
C ALA A 36 8.12 -0.39 -4.51
N PRO A 37 7.74 0.85 -4.87
CA PRO A 37 7.44 1.97 -3.98
C PRO A 37 6.07 1.81 -3.28
N CYS A 38 5.97 2.22 -2.02
CA CYS A 38 4.70 2.27 -1.30
C CYS A 38 3.80 3.37 -1.87
N LYS A 39 2.48 3.16 -1.83
CA LYS A 39 1.51 4.20 -2.20
C LYS A 39 1.25 5.11 -1.00
N THR A 40 1.43 6.40 -1.21
CA THR A 40 1.24 7.45 -0.21
C THR A 40 0.08 8.37 -0.59
N LEU A 41 -0.43 9.10 0.39
CA LEU A 41 -1.47 10.12 0.28
C LEU A 41 -1.09 11.29 1.19
N GLY A 42 -1.38 12.53 0.79
CA GLY A 42 -1.16 13.69 1.65
C GLY A 42 -2.14 13.74 2.83
N ALA A 43 -1.69 14.29 3.95
CA ALA A 43 -2.48 14.44 5.18
C ALA A 43 -3.83 15.18 5.02
N LYS A 44 -3.93 16.04 4.00
CA LYS A 44 -5.11 16.89 3.72
C LYS A 44 -6.02 16.31 2.63
N SER A 45 -5.71 15.15 2.08
CA SER A 45 -6.52 14.51 1.03
C SER A 45 -7.86 14.03 1.57
N LEU A 46 -8.87 13.99 0.70
CA LEU A 46 -10.19 13.55 1.10
C LEU A 46 -10.24 12.03 1.29
N ALA A 47 -11.09 11.60 2.21
CA ALA A 47 -11.33 10.19 2.49
C ALA A 47 -11.84 9.42 1.25
N VAL A 48 -12.65 10.08 0.40
CA VAL A 48 -13.12 9.51 -0.88
C VAL A 48 -11.99 9.27 -1.88
N ASP A 49 -11.01 10.18 -1.92
CA ASP A 49 -9.83 10.06 -2.79
C ASP A 49 -8.95 8.89 -2.32
N ALA A 50 -8.77 8.76 -1.00
CA ALA A 50 -8.06 7.64 -0.41
C ALA A 50 -8.73 6.30 -0.77
N LEU A 51 -10.06 6.21 -0.67
CA LEU A 51 -10.80 5.00 -1.03
C LEU A 51 -10.68 4.67 -2.53
N SER A 52 -10.82 5.68 -3.39
CA SER A 52 -10.67 5.54 -4.85
C SER A 52 -9.26 5.08 -5.23
N LEU A 53 -8.23 5.63 -4.58
CA LEU A 53 -6.84 5.23 -4.78
C LEU A 53 -6.60 3.78 -4.35
N MET A 54 -7.16 3.38 -3.20
CA MET A 54 -7.09 2.00 -2.72
C MET A 54 -7.75 1.02 -3.71
N GLN A 55 -8.95 1.33 -4.18
CA GLN A 55 -9.70 0.49 -5.12
C GLN A 55 -8.99 0.35 -6.47
N SER A 56 -8.57 1.48 -7.06
CA SER A 56 -7.89 1.51 -8.36
C SER A 56 -6.56 0.73 -8.34
N HIS A 57 -5.83 0.77 -7.23
CA HIS A 57 -4.58 0.04 -7.07
C HIS A 57 -4.73 -1.36 -6.46
N LYS A 58 -5.94 -1.76 -6.04
CA LYS A 58 -6.22 -3.04 -5.35
C LYS A 58 -5.39 -3.25 -4.08
N ILE A 59 -5.21 -2.16 -3.34
CA ILE A 59 -4.52 -2.12 -2.04
C ILE A 59 -5.52 -1.80 -0.93
N THR A 60 -5.22 -2.19 0.29
CA THR A 60 -6.09 -1.98 1.45
C THR A 60 -5.50 -1.02 2.48
N VAL A 61 -4.27 -0.55 2.24
CA VAL A 61 -3.51 0.32 3.14
C VAL A 61 -2.88 1.45 2.33
N LEU A 62 -2.94 2.67 2.86
CA LEU A 62 -2.21 3.82 2.35
C LEU A 62 -1.36 4.42 3.46
N LEU A 63 -0.16 4.85 3.09
CA LEU A 63 0.71 5.64 3.95
C LEU A 63 0.32 7.11 3.85
N VAL A 64 0.22 7.81 4.99
CA VAL A 64 -0.11 9.23 5.01
C VAL A 64 1.15 10.04 5.27
N ILE A 65 1.44 10.98 4.39
CA ILE A 65 2.63 11.84 4.45
C ILE A 65 2.26 13.31 4.65
N ASP A 66 3.15 14.08 5.26
CA ASP A 66 3.06 15.54 5.33
C ASP A 66 3.60 16.22 4.06
N GLU A 67 3.67 17.55 4.06
CA GLU A 67 4.16 18.35 2.93
C GLU A 67 5.69 18.27 2.74
N GLN A 68 6.40 17.65 3.69
CA GLN A 68 7.85 17.43 3.65
C GLN A 68 8.20 15.96 3.36
N ASP A 69 7.23 15.17 2.87
CA ASP A 69 7.35 13.73 2.61
C ASP A 69 7.65 12.86 3.84
N ASN A 70 7.41 13.37 5.06
CA ASN A 70 7.54 12.56 6.25
C ASN A 70 6.30 11.69 6.44
N LEU A 71 6.51 10.42 6.79
CA LEU A 71 5.43 9.52 7.16
C LEU A 71 4.83 9.95 8.50
N ILE A 72 3.56 10.33 8.49
CA ILE A 72 2.83 10.77 9.70
C ILE A 72 1.70 9.82 10.10
N GLY A 73 1.36 8.84 9.27
CA GLY A 73 0.29 7.91 9.59
C GLY A 73 0.05 6.80 8.57
N VAL A 74 -0.93 5.96 8.89
CA VAL A 74 -1.41 4.85 8.07
C VAL A 74 -2.92 4.87 8.07
N LEU A 75 -3.52 4.56 6.92
CA LEU A 75 -4.95 4.44 6.75
C LEU A 75 -5.29 3.07 6.16
N HIS A 76 -6.17 2.33 6.84
CA HIS A 76 -6.74 1.10 6.29
C HIS A 76 -8.09 1.35 5.63
N MET A 77 -8.40 0.58 4.59
CA MET A 77 -9.71 0.64 3.92
C MET A 77 -10.87 0.44 4.91
N HIS A 78 -10.71 -0.45 5.88
CA HIS A 78 -11.73 -0.71 6.89
C HIS A 78 -12.02 0.52 7.78
N ASP A 79 -11.05 1.40 8.00
CA ASP A 79 -11.25 2.63 8.77
C ASP A 79 -12.20 3.57 8.02
N LEU A 80 -12.03 3.69 6.70
CA LEU A 80 -12.87 4.50 5.82
C LEU A 80 -14.30 3.95 5.74
N LEU A 81 -14.46 2.64 5.63
CA LEU A 81 -15.77 2.00 5.61
C LEU A 81 -16.51 2.17 6.95
N ARG A 82 -15.80 2.03 8.08
CA ARG A 82 -16.37 2.23 9.42
C ARG A 82 -16.75 3.68 9.68
N ALA A 83 -16.00 4.63 9.11
CA ALA A 83 -16.28 6.06 9.19
C ALA A 83 -17.47 6.51 8.32
N ARG A 84 -18.13 5.59 7.58
CA ARG A 84 -19.26 5.89 6.68
C ARG A 84 -18.93 6.93 5.61
N VAL A 85 -17.72 6.82 5.06
CA VAL A 85 -17.28 7.66 3.94
C VAL A 85 -18.06 7.32 2.64
N VAL A 86 -18.80 6.21 2.65
CA VAL A 86 -19.76 5.76 1.63
C VAL A 86 -21.11 5.42 2.26
#